data_AF-A0A6V7UX61-F1
#
_entry.id   AF-A0A6V7UX61-F1
#
_cell.length_a   1.000
_cell.length_b   1.000
_cell.length_c   1.000
_cell.angle_alpha   90.00
_cell.angle_beta   90.00
_cell.angle_gamma   90.00
#
_symmetry.space_group_name_H-M   'P 1'
#
loop_
_entity.id
_entity.type
_entity.pdbx_description
1 polymer ?
#
loop_
_entity_poly.entity_id
_entity_poly.type
_entity_poly.pdbx_seq_one_letter_code
_entity_poly.pdbx_strand_id
1 'polypeptide(L)'
;MRRPFDFGNLNKQQNIVEQLTSEQIDHFTALVNSCEQVRRCLACADRLKLDEIEGDGCYDNERSSMRAHIEQQLDNCSQNIVEQIEALIDQFVRRQIAKYKKAIFHLVWSPSACPTDDCLKPLIKLLDGELSIVHRCLLHRNFTRVMYSQVHLLLKLFQECVNENIGQEPIFYRRLTDALAILLDFFHADGKGISVESFAQSLDYRQFHEQISLYQMSTENLIELYYSELIKAQEEVTECKYGILNLRAYFNPNSQLLVIEVLSAKQIIPLDSNGLSDPYVVIELLPKVHFPDINNAKTKVVSSCLNPVFGETFEFNVPSFLPPCALAHFVIMDHDFLKSNDFAGEAFLDLRQVPGFATDKISSSGQSNLNNRNEQINRNTRQIKANNSSSVTNNPLSRTGSTLPLQFNLVLTHPSSRVTNPTIMAVLASRKEDKEADEFSSLSATY
;
A
#
# COMPACT_ATOMS: atom_id res chain seq x y z
N MET A 1 -31.81 -3.43 6.56
CA MET A 1 -32.25 -2.42 7.55
C MET A 1 -31.38 -2.50 8.80
N ARG A 2 -30.28 -1.75 8.86
CA ARG A 2 -29.49 -1.56 10.10
C ARG A 2 -29.96 -0.27 10.76
N ARG A 3 -30.16 -0.30 12.08
CA ARG A 3 -30.72 0.81 12.86
C ARG A 3 -29.84 2.07 12.70
N PRO A 4 -30.43 3.27 12.60
CA PRO A 4 -29.68 4.50 12.73
C PRO A 4 -29.05 4.54 14.14
N PHE A 5 -27.80 4.99 14.22
CA PHE A 5 -27.12 5.24 15.49
C PHE A 5 -27.96 6.18 16.36
N ASP A 6 -28.25 5.77 17.59
CA ASP A 6 -28.97 6.59 18.58
C ASP A 6 -28.01 7.61 19.20
N PHE A 7 -28.03 8.83 18.64
CA PHE A 7 -27.26 9.99 19.11
C PHE A 7 -27.84 10.63 20.39
N GLY A 8 -28.91 10.08 20.97
CA GLY A 8 -29.55 10.63 22.18
C GLY A 8 -28.62 10.75 23.40
N ASN A 9 -27.52 10.00 23.44
CA ASN A 9 -26.55 10.01 24.54
C ASN A 9 -25.29 10.87 24.31
N LEU A 10 -24.98 11.29 23.07
CA LEU A 10 -23.91 12.28 22.82
C LEU A 10 -24.38 13.71 23.12
N ASN A 11 -25.69 13.98 23.00
CA ASN A 11 -26.27 15.29 23.25
C ASN A 11 -26.40 15.68 24.73
N LYS A 12 -26.18 14.75 25.68
CA LYS A 12 -26.30 15.05 27.12
C LYS A 12 -24.98 15.39 27.83
N GLN A 13 -23.84 15.27 27.16
CA GLN A 13 -22.53 15.67 27.73
C GLN A 13 -21.72 16.66 26.88
N GLN A 14 -22.24 17.18 25.76
CA GLN A 14 -21.49 18.09 24.87
C GLN A 14 -22.17 19.45 24.60
N ASN A 15 -22.93 19.95 25.57
CA ASN A 15 -23.50 21.30 25.52
C ASN A 15 -22.69 22.31 26.32
N ILE A 16 -21.37 22.41 26.07
CA ILE A 16 -20.55 23.58 26.41
C ILE A 16 -19.43 23.70 25.34
N VAL A 17 -19.75 24.22 24.16
CA VAL A 17 -18.72 24.77 23.25
C VAL A 17 -18.69 26.26 23.54
N GLU A 18 -17.90 26.67 24.54
CA GLU A 18 -17.56 28.07 24.70
C GLU A 18 -16.84 28.53 23.43
N GLN A 19 -17.47 29.44 22.67
CA GLN A 19 -16.69 30.34 21.83
C GLN A 19 -15.67 31.00 22.76
N LEU A 20 -14.38 30.89 22.42
CA LEU A 20 -13.39 31.66 23.15
C LEU A 20 -13.81 33.14 23.09
N THR A 21 -13.83 33.80 24.24
CA THR A 21 -14.01 35.25 24.25
C THR A 21 -12.82 35.89 23.54
N SER A 22 -13.01 37.08 22.97
CA SER A 22 -11.93 37.86 22.34
C SER A 22 -10.71 37.94 23.28
N GLU A 23 -10.97 38.14 24.57
CA GLU A 23 -9.97 38.21 25.63
C GLU A 23 -9.14 36.92 25.79
N GLN A 24 -9.75 35.74 25.65
CA GLN A 24 -9.00 34.49 25.73
C GLN A 24 -8.09 34.27 24.51
N ILE A 25 -8.49 34.75 23.32
CA ILE A 25 -7.66 34.71 22.12
C ILE A 25 -6.49 35.69 22.26
N ASP A 26 -6.74 36.87 22.81
CA ASP A 26 -5.71 37.88 23.08
C ASP A 26 -4.68 37.36 24.10
N HIS A 27 -5.13 36.73 25.19
CA HIS A 27 -4.23 36.09 26.16
C HIS A 27 -3.40 34.96 25.53
N PHE A 28 -4.01 34.11 24.71
CA PHE A 28 -3.30 33.04 24.00
C PHE A 28 -2.21 33.60 23.07
N THR A 29 -2.55 34.58 22.24
CA THR A 29 -1.61 35.15 21.28
C THR A 29 -0.48 35.92 21.95
N ALA A 30 -0.77 36.65 23.05
CA ALA A 30 0.24 37.32 23.87
C ALA A 30 1.21 36.32 24.51
N LEU A 31 0.71 35.20 25.05
CA LEU A 31 1.54 34.16 25.65
C LEU A 31 2.48 33.53 24.61
N VAL A 32 1.94 33.09 23.47
CA VAL A 32 2.70 32.44 22.40
C VAL A 32 3.78 33.38 21.82
N ASN A 33 3.46 34.67 21.66
CA ASN A 33 4.44 35.66 21.23
C ASN A 33 5.52 35.92 22.29
N SER A 34 5.15 35.96 23.58
CA SER A 34 6.08 36.13 24.68
C SER A 34 7.08 34.97 24.75
N CYS A 35 6.61 33.73 24.62
CA CYS A 35 7.47 32.54 24.54
C CYS A 35 8.44 32.62 23.34
N GLU A 36 7.95 33.02 22.17
CA GLU A 36 8.79 33.16 20.98
C GLU A 36 9.81 34.30 21.13
N GLN A 37 9.46 35.38 21.84
CA GLN A 37 10.38 36.46 22.16
C GLN A 37 11.49 35.99 23.11
N VAL A 38 11.14 35.24 24.17
CA VAL A 38 12.12 34.61 25.06
C VAL A 38 13.06 33.69 24.28
N ARG A 39 12.52 32.86 23.38
CA ARG A 39 13.32 31.98 22.52
C ARG A 39 14.31 32.75 21.64
N ARG A 40 13.89 33.87 21.04
CA ARG A 40 14.79 34.74 20.26
C ARG A 40 15.87 35.39 21.12
N CYS A 41 15.55 35.75 22.36
CA CYS A 41 16.55 36.25 23.29
C CYS A 41 17.57 35.18 23.68
N LEU A 42 17.21 33.89 23.73
CA LEU A 42 18.14 32.79 23.99
C LEU A 42 19.11 32.53 22.83
N ALA A 43 18.75 32.91 21.60
CA ALA A 43 19.65 32.85 20.44
C ALA A 43 20.79 33.90 20.49
N CYS A 44 21.09 34.47 21.67
CA CYS A 44 22.19 35.39 21.90
C CYS A 44 23.53 34.69 22.16
N ALA A 45 23.68 33.40 21.80
CA ALA A 45 24.91 32.65 21.97
C ALA A 45 26.14 33.38 21.42
N ASP A 46 26.03 34.01 20.25
CA ASP A 46 27.09 34.83 19.64
C ASP A 46 27.44 36.09 20.47
N ARG A 47 26.51 36.58 21.30
CA ARG A 47 26.70 37.73 22.19
C ARG A 47 27.30 37.35 23.53
N LEU A 48 27.28 36.06 23.88
CA LEU A 48 27.90 35.57 25.11
C LEU A 48 29.42 35.64 25.04
N LYS A 49 30.00 35.96 23.86
CA LYS A 49 31.45 36.12 23.65
C LYS A 49 32.21 34.97 24.32
N LEU A 50 31.73 33.74 24.10
CA LEU A 50 32.29 32.54 24.73
C LEU A 50 33.76 32.32 24.31
N ASP A 51 34.17 32.94 23.19
CA ASP A 51 35.54 33.01 22.69
C ASP A 51 36.46 33.93 23.53
N GLU A 52 35.89 34.89 24.26
CA GLU A 52 36.61 35.89 25.08
C GLU A 52 36.74 35.47 26.55
N ILE A 53 36.28 34.27 26.93
CA ILE A 53 36.41 33.76 28.30
C ILE A 53 37.88 33.36 28.55
N GLU A 54 38.71 34.34 28.90
CA GLU A 54 40.09 34.15 29.34
C GLU A 54 40.13 33.59 30.76
N GLY A 55 40.31 32.28 30.89
CA GLY A 55 40.62 31.63 32.17
C GLY A 55 42.11 31.33 32.29
N ASP A 56 42.81 32.01 33.18
CA ASP A 56 44.23 31.76 33.47
C ASP A 56 44.43 30.28 33.86
N GLY A 57 45.01 29.46 32.97
CA GLY A 57 45.41 28.07 33.25
C GLY A 57 44.53 26.89 32.77
N CYS A 58 43.47 27.09 31.97
CA CYS A 58 42.63 25.97 31.48
C CYS A 58 43.07 25.47 30.08
N TYR A 59 43.27 24.15 29.91
CA TYR A 59 43.68 23.51 28.64
C TYR A 59 42.57 23.63 27.57
N ASP A 60 42.94 23.86 26.31
CA ASP A 60 42.01 24.14 25.19
C ASP A 60 40.88 23.09 24.99
N ASN A 61 41.13 21.83 25.35
CA ASN A 61 40.15 20.74 25.26
C ASN A 61 39.00 20.87 26.28
N GLU A 62 39.27 21.35 27.50
CA GLU A 62 38.25 21.52 28.54
C GLU A 62 37.35 22.73 28.24
N ARG A 63 37.94 23.80 27.68
CA ARG A 63 37.18 24.98 27.22
C ARG A 63 36.25 24.66 26.06
N SER A 64 36.74 23.89 25.09
CA SER A 64 35.94 23.44 23.94
C SER A 64 34.77 22.54 24.38
N SER A 65 35.00 21.67 25.37
CA SER A 65 33.97 20.83 25.98
C SER A 65 32.92 21.64 26.74
N MET A 66 33.35 22.62 27.55
CA MET A 66 32.45 23.51 28.31
C MET A 66 31.57 24.35 27.37
N ARG A 67 32.16 24.90 26.30
CA ARG A 67 31.45 25.64 25.26
C ARG A 67 30.38 24.78 24.60
N ALA A 68 30.76 23.60 24.11
CA ALA A 68 29.83 22.68 23.46
C ALA A 68 28.68 22.29 24.40
N HIS A 69 28.96 22.12 25.70
CA HIS A 69 27.92 21.86 26.70
C HIS A 69 26.95 23.03 26.86
N ILE A 70 27.45 24.27 26.95
CA ILE A 70 26.60 25.47 27.06
C ILE A 70 25.75 25.67 25.80
N GLU A 71 26.34 25.52 24.61
CA GLU A 71 25.62 25.59 23.33
C GLU A 71 24.51 24.53 23.27
N GLN A 72 24.82 23.29 23.65
CA GLN A 72 23.84 22.21 23.73
C GLN A 72 22.70 22.52 24.73
N GLN A 73 22.99 23.11 25.90
CA GLN A 73 21.97 23.49 26.87
C GLN A 73 21.07 24.63 26.34
N LEU A 74 21.64 25.61 25.64
CA LEU A 74 20.87 26.69 25.00
C LEU A 74 19.99 26.16 23.88
N ASP A 75 20.50 25.24 23.05
CA ASP A 75 19.73 24.59 21.99
C ASP A 75 18.58 23.75 22.57
N ASN A 76 18.86 22.95 23.61
CA ASN A 76 17.84 22.19 24.33
C ASN A 76 16.75 23.10 24.92
N CYS A 77 17.15 24.23 25.53
CA CYS A 77 16.20 25.20 26.08
C CYS A 77 15.36 25.85 24.98
N SER A 78 15.97 26.25 23.87
CA SER A 78 15.27 26.79 22.70
C SER A 78 14.26 25.78 22.14
N GLN A 79 14.66 24.51 22.01
CA GLN A 79 13.80 23.43 21.53
C GLN A 79 12.64 23.16 22.48
N ASN A 80 12.88 23.11 23.79
CA ASN A 80 11.82 22.99 24.80
C ASN A 80 10.79 24.14 24.69
N ILE A 81 11.22 25.37 24.42
CA ILE A 81 10.29 26.49 24.23
C ILE A 81 9.47 26.31 22.94
N VAL A 82 10.07 25.80 21.86
CA VAL A 82 9.33 25.48 20.63
C VAL A 82 8.25 24.44 20.90
N GLU A 83 8.59 23.36 21.59
CA GLU A 83 7.65 22.29 21.95
C GLU A 83 6.48 22.82 22.79
N GLN A 84 6.75 23.72 23.74
CA GLN A 84 5.69 24.34 24.53
C GLN A 84 4.81 25.29 23.71
N ILE A 85 5.38 26.05 22.77
CA ILE A 85 4.61 26.87 21.84
C ILE A 85 3.70 25.97 20.99
N GLU A 86 4.24 24.87 20.46
CA GLU A 86 3.50 23.94 19.62
C GLU A 86 2.39 23.22 20.41
N ALA A 87 2.64 22.84 21.66
CA ALA A 87 1.63 22.26 22.55
C ALA A 87 0.47 23.23 22.84
N LEU A 88 0.77 24.51 23.10
CA LEU A 88 -0.26 25.53 23.30
C LEU A 88 -1.08 25.77 22.03
N ILE A 89 -0.41 25.83 20.87
CA ILE A 89 -1.05 25.97 19.56
C ILE A 89 -1.96 24.77 19.30
N ASP A 90 -1.48 23.55 19.53
CA ASP A 90 -2.24 22.33 19.34
C ASP A 90 -3.49 22.30 20.24
N GLN A 91 -3.37 22.66 21.51
CA GLN A 91 -4.52 22.82 22.41
C GLN A 91 -5.51 23.88 21.90
N PHE A 92 -5.00 25.00 21.39
CA PHE A 92 -5.83 26.05 20.80
C PHE A 92 -6.59 25.55 19.56
N VAL A 93 -5.93 24.83 18.65
CA VAL A 93 -6.53 24.32 17.41
C VAL A 93 -7.54 23.19 17.68
N ARG A 94 -7.25 22.29 18.64
CA ARG A 94 -8.14 21.15 18.97
C ARG A 94 -9.54 21.55 19.43
N ARG A 95 -9.76 22.77 19.93
CA ARG A 95 -11.12 23.24 20.27
C ARG A 95 -12.06 23.27 19.06
N GLN A 96 -11.52 23.35 17.85
CA GLN A 96 -12.30 23.45 16.61
C GLN A 96 -12.75 22.07 16.09
N ILE A 97 -12.30 20.96 16.70
CA ILE A 97 -12.60 19.59 16.27
C ILE A 97 -14.10 19.38 16.02
N ALA A 98 -14.96 19.80 16.95
CA ALA A 98 -16.41 19.60 16.81
C ALA A 98 -16.99 20.33 15.59
N LYS A 99 -16.53 21.56 15.32
CA LYS A 99 -16.97 22.34 14.17
C LYS A 99 -16.44 21.76 12.86
N TYR A 100 -15.17 21.36 12.83
CA TYR A 100 -14.57 20.72 11.66
C TYR A 100 -15.23 19.38 11.35
N LYS A 101 -15.47 18.50 12.34
CA LYS A 101 -16.21 17.25 12.15
C LYS A 101 -17.59 17.49 11.56
N LYS A 102 -18.33 18.49 12.07
CA LYS A 102 -19.64 18.86 11.52
C LYS A 102 -19.54 19.33 10.06
N ALA A 103 -18.56 20.16 9.73
CA ALA A 103 -18.35 20.64 8.37
C ALA A 103 -17.94 19.51 7.41
N ILE A 104 -17.04 18.62 7.83
CA ILE A 104 -16.62 17.42 7.08
C ILE A 104 -17.81 16.49 6.85
N PHE A 105 -18.66 16.29 7.86
CA PHE A 105 -19.88 15.50 7.69
C PHE A 105 -20.76 16.07 6.55
N HIS A 106 -21.04 17.37 6.56
CA HIS A 106 -21.83 17.98 5.49
C HIS A 106 -21.12 17.97 4.14
N LEU A 107 -19.80 18.12 4.10
CA LEU A 107 -19.01 18.01 2.87
C LEU A 107 -19.24 16.64 2.24
N VAL A 108 -19.02 15.57 3.00
CA VAL A 108 -18.94 14.21 2.43
C VAL A 108 -20.32 13.62 2.14
N TRP A 109 -21.33 13.94 2.94
CA TRP A 109 -22.71 13.47 2.76
C TRP A 109 -23.56 14.38 1.88
N SER A 110 -22.95 15.37 1.23
CA SER A 110 -23.66 16.18 0.25
C SER A 110 -23.96 15.40 -1.02
N PRO A 111 -25.04 15.75 -1.75
CA PRO A 111 -25.38 15.09 -3.01
C PRO A 111 -24.21 15.11 -4.00
N SER A 112 -24.06 14.04 -4.78
CA SER A 112 -23.00 13.91 -5.80
C SER A 112 -22.99 15.07 -6.81
N ALA A 113 -24.17 15.65 -7.10
CA ALA A 113 -24.33 16.82 -7.95
C ALA A 113 -23.78 18.13 -7.35
N CYS A 114 -23.58 18.22 -6.03
CA CYS A 114 -22.92 19.38 -5.40
C CYS A 114 -21.41 19.31 -5.69
N PRO A 115 -20.84 20.33 -6.36
CA PRO A 115 -19.41 20.47 -6.50
C PRO A 115 -18.69 20.51 -5.14
N THR A 116 -17.48 19.95 -5.08
CA THR A 116 -16.71 19.88 -3.82
C THR A 116 -16.40 21.26 -3.25
N ASP A 117 -16.09 22.24 -4.09
CA ASP A 117 -15.80 23.63 -3.72
C ASP A 117 -16.99 24.29 -3.02
N ASP A 118 -18.21 24.14 -3.55
CA ASP A 118 -19.43 24.67 -2.95
C ASP A 118 -19.68 24.08 -1.56
N CYS A 119 -19.55 22.76 -1.48
CA CYS A 119 -19.76 22.00 -0.26
C CYS A 119 -18.67 22.26 0.81
N LEU A 120 -17.48 22.72 0.40
CA LEU A 120 -16.35 23.04 1.28
C LEU A 120 -16.38 24.49 1.82
N LYS A 121 -17.09 25.41 1.17
CA LYS A 121 -17.21 26.84 1.58
C LYS A 121 -17.47 27.06 3.07
N PRO A 122 -18.35 26.32 3.76
CA PRO A 122 -18.57 26.50 5.19
C PRO A 122 -17.32 26.24 6.04
N LEU A 123 -16.52 25.23 5.67
CA LEU A 123 -15.26 24.92 6.37
C LEU A 123 -14.21 26.01 6.10
N ILE A 124 -14.05 26.45 4.85
CA ILE A 124 -13.13 27.55 4.50
C ILE A 124 -13.50 28.82 5.26
N LYS A 125 -14.78 29.17 5.34
CA LYS A 125 -15.23 30.34 6.10
C LYS A 125 -14.91 30.25 7.60
N LEU A 126 -15.02 29.05 8.18
CA LEU A 126 -14.62 28.82 9.58
C LEU A 126 -13.10 29.00 9.75
N LEU A 127 -12.30 28.46 8.83
CA LEU A 127 -10.84 28.58 8.85
C LEU A 127 -10.39 30.03 8.67
N ASP A 128 -10.92 30.71 7.65
CA ASP A 128 -10.59 32.10 7.33
C ASP A 128 -10.91 33.06 8.48
N GLY A 129 -12.08 32.89 9.13
CA GLY A 129 -12.45 33.68 10.29
C GLY A 129 -11.47 33.54 11.46
N GLU A 130 -11.06 32.32 11.78
CA GLU A 130 -10.14 32.04 12.89
C GLU A 130 -8.70 32.49 12.55
N LEU A 131 -8.21 32.17 11.35
CA LEU A 131 -6.88 32.58 10.90
C LEU A 131 -6.76 34.10 10.81
N SER A 132 -7.80 34.80 10.36
CA SER A 132 -7.83 36.26 10.29
C SER A 132 -7.67 36.92 11.66
N ILE A 133 -8.27 36.36 12.71
CA ILE A 133 -8.13 36.87 14.08
C ILE A 133 -6.70 36.64 14.57
N VAL A 134 -6.20 35.41 14.44
CA VAL A 134 -4.89 35.01 14.95
C VAL A 134 -3.75 35.68 14.19
N HIS A 135 -3.88 35.88 12.88
CA HIS A 135 -2.88 36.56 12.03
C HIS A 135 -2.56 37.98 12.48
N ARG A 136 -3.57 38.72 12.99
CA ARG A 136 -3.39 40.09 13.45
C ARG A 136 -2.57 40.19 14.73
N CYS A 137 -2.60 39.13 15.54
CA CYS A 137 -2.04 39.15 16.89
C CYS A 137 -0.76 38.31 17.01
N LEU A 138 -0.50 37.34 16.14
CA LEU A 138 0.69 36.49 16.20
C LEU A 138 1.86 36.99 15.34
N LEU A 139 3.08 36.74 15.83
CA LEU A 139 4.27 36.79 14.99
C LEU A 139 4.16 35.78 13.84
N HIS A 140 4.66 36.14 12.66
CA HIS A 140 4.55 35.32 11.44
C HIS A 140 4.98 33.86 11.63
N ARG A 141 6.09 33.59 12.34
CA ARG A 141 6.55 32.21 12.63
C ARG A 141 5.53 31.39 13.41
N ASN A 142 4.87 32.01 14.39
CA ASN A 142 3.83 31.35 15.18
C ASN A 142 2.52 31.22 14.40
N PHE A 143 2.19 32.20 13.54
CA PHE A 143 1.07 32.08 12.62
C PHE A 143 1.24 30.89 11.67
N THR A 144 2.45 30.69 11.11
CA THR A 144 2.76 29.52 10.28
C THR A 144 2.61 28.21 11.07
N ARG A 145 3.06 28.16 12.34
CA ARG A 145 2.82 27.00 13.21
C ARG A 145 1.32 26.72 13.43
N VAL A 146 0.49 27.75 13.60
CA VAL A 146 -0.97 27.62 13.70
C VAL A 146 -1.55 27.03 12.42
N MET A 147 -1.14 27.53 11.24
CA MET A 147 -1.57 26.96 9.95
C MET A 147 -1.20 25.48 9.85
N TYR A 148 0.05 25.11 10.16
CA TYR A 148 0.49 23.71 10.15
C TYR A 148 -0.35 22.84 11.09
N SER A 149 -0.58 23.29 12.32
CA SER A 149 -1.40 22.56 13.29
C SER A 149 -2.85 22.37 12.79
N GLN A 150 -3.43 23.38 12.14
CA GLN A 150 -4.78 23.27 11.55
C GLN A 150 -4.84 22.26 10.40
N VAL A 151 -3.88 22.28 9.47
CA VAL A 151 -3.86 21.33 8.34
C VAL A 151 -3.68 19.90 8.84
N HIS A 152 -2.75 19.65 9.78
CA HIS A 152 -2.57 18.32 10.35
C HIS A 152 -3.83 17.85 11.09
N LEU A 153 -4.53 18.74 11.80
CA LEU A 153 -5.80 18.40 12.42
C LEU A 153 -6.84 18.01 11.37
N LEU A 154 -6.98 18.78 10.29
CA LEU A 154 -7.92 18.46 9.21
C LEU A 154 -7.59 17.13 8.54
N LEU A 155 -6.31 16.88 8.23
CA LEU A 155 -5.84 15.61 7.69
C LEU A 155 -6.21 14.44 8.61
N LYS A 156 -5.97 14.60 9.93
CA LYS A 156 -6.36 13.60 10.93
C LYS A 156 -7.87 13.36 10.93
N LEU A 157 -8.69 14.40 10.86
CA LEU A 157 -10.15 14.26 10.82
C LEU A 157 -10.64 13.62 9.52
N PHE A 158 -9.97 13.87 8.40
CA PHE A 158 -10.27 13.21 7.13
C PHE A 158 -9.91 11.73 7.21
N GLN A 159 -8.76 11.40 7.79
CA GLN A 159 -8.33 10.03 8.06
C GLN A 159 -9.30 9.28 8.97
N GLU A 160 -9.77 9.91 10.06
CA GLU A 160 -10.84 9.37 10.91
C GLU A 160 -12.11 9.11 10.10
N CYS A 161 -12.53 10.05 9.25
CA CYS A 161 -13.70 9.92 8.40
C CYS A 161 -13.58 8.74 7.42
N VAL A 162 -12.43 8.54 6.78
CA VAL A 162 -12.17 7.37 5.91
C VAL A 162 -12.30 6.06 6.69
N ASN A 163 -11.66 5.98 7.85
CA ASN A 163 -11.64 4.76 8.68
C ASN A 163 -13.02 4.40 9.26
N GLU A 164 -13.87 5.40 9.54
CA GLU A 164 -15.23 5.19 10.02
C GLU A 164 -16.22 4.78 8.90
N ASN A 165 -15.87 5.03 7.63
CA ASN A 165 -16.76 4.87 6.49
C ASN A 165 -16.15 3.96 5.41
N ILE A 166 -15.65 2.80 5.81
CA ILE A 166 -15.12 1.77 4.89
C ILE A 166 -16.27 1.20 4.04
N GLY A 167 -16.07 1.12 2.72
CA GLY A 167 -17.03 0.54 1.77
C GLY A 167 -18.02 1.52 1.17
N GLN A 168 -17.79 2.83 1.31
CA GLN A 168 -18.54 3.82 0.54
C GLN A 168 -18.14 3.81 -0.93
N GLU A 169 -18.94 4.45 -1.79
CA GLU A 169 -18.63 4.57 -3.21
C GLU A 169 -17.35 5.39 -3.44
N PRO A 170 -16.58 5.13 -4.52
CA PRO A 170 -15.36 5.88 -4.84
C PRO A 170 -15.50 7.41 -4.83
N ILE A 171 -16.68 7.91 -5.19
CA ILE A 171 -16.98 9.36 -5.22
C ILE A 171 -16.93 10.01 -3.83
N PHE A 172 -17.26 9.26 -2.77
CA PHE A 172 -17.14 9.69 -1.36
C PHE A 172 -15.68 10.05 -1.05
N TYR A 173 -14.76 9.15 -1.38
CA TYR A 173 -13.33 9.32 -1.10
C TYR A 173 -12.68 10.34 -2.03
N ARG A 174 -13.14 10.42 -3.29
CA ARG A 174 -12.71 11.46 -4.24
C ARG A 174 -13.02 12.85 -3.71
N ARG A 175 -14.22 13.06 -3.16
CA ARG A 175 -14.62 14.33 -2.55
C ARG A 175 -13.71 14.75 -1.39
N LEU A 176 -13.27 13.80 -0.56
CA LEU A 176 -12.31 14.08 0.51
C LEU A 176 -10.94 14.49 -0.02
N THR A 177 -10.46 13.87 -1.09
CA THR A 177 -9.17 14.23 -1.71
C THR A 177 -9.23 15.58 -2.41
N ASP A 178 -10.29 15.84 -3.17
CA ASP A 178 -10.53 17.13 -3.82
C ASP A 178 -10.62 18.24 -2.77
N ALA A 179 -11.31 18.00 -1.65
CA ALA A 179 -11.40 18.95 -0.55
C ALA A 179 -10.04 19.21 0.10
N LEU A 180 -9.22 18.17 0.31
CA LEU A 180 -7.88 18.32 0.86
C LEU A 180 -7.00 19.14 -0.08
N ALA A 181 -7.08 18.94 -1.40
CA ALA A 181 -6.34 19.73 -2.38
C ALA A 181 -6.72 21.22 -2.30
N ILE A 182 -8.02 21.54 -2.29
CA ILE A 182 -8.50 22.93 -2.13
C ILE A 182 -8.03 23.54 -0.81
N LEU A 183 -8.05 22.76 0.28
CA LEU A 183 -7.54 23.21 1.57
C LEU A 183 -6.04 23.46 1.53
N LEU A 184 -5.25 22.61 0.89
CA LEU A 184 -3.80 22.81 0.74
C LEU A 184 -3.49 24.08 -0.05
N ASP A 185 -4.24 24.36 -1.12
CA ASP A 185 -4.13 25.62 -1.86
C ASP A 185 -4.48 26.83 -0.98
N PHE A 186 -5.55 26.73 -0.19
CA PHE A 186 -5.94 27.75 0.79
C PHE A 186 -4.83 28.02 1.81
N PHE A 187 -4.20 26.98 2.36
CA PHE A 187 -3.10 27.12 3.33
C PHE A 187 -1.77 27.48 2.69
N HIS A 188 -1.58 27.23 1.39
CA HIS A 188 -0.42 27.68 0.64
C HIS A 188 -0.39 29.21 0.50
N ALA A 189 -1.57 29.82 0.28
CA ALA A 189 -1.78 31.26 0.23
C ALA A 189 -0.79 32.00 -0.69
N ASP A 190 -0.68 31.55 -1.96
CA ASP A 190 0.23 32.10 -2.98
C ASP A 190 1.70 32.21 -2.53
N GLY A 191 2.18 31.20 -1.79
CA GLY A 191 3.56 31.15 -1.30
C GLY A 191 3.80 31.88 0.02
N LYS A 192 2.78 32.47 0.64
CA LYS A 192 2.89 33.15 1.94
C LYS A 192 2.60 32.24 3.12
N GLY A 193 2.05 31.05 2.87
CA GLY A 193 1.65 30.09 3.88
C GLY A 193 2.52 28.83 3.90
N ILE A 194 1.89 27.67 3.95
CA ILE A 194 2.56 26.37 4.03
C ILE A 194 3.13 25.99 2.67
N SER A 195 4.35 25.43 2.67
CA SER A 195 4.88 24.75 1.48
C SER A 195 4.15 23.42 1.29
N VAL A 196 3.38 23.32 0.19
CA VAL A 196 2.67 22.08 -0.19
C VAL A 196 3.65 20.94 -0.38
N GLU A 197 4.82 21.20 -0.99
CA GLU A 197 5.87 20.19 -1.18
C GLU A 197 6.40 19.65 0.15
N SER A 198 6.69 20.53 1.10
CA SER A 198 7.18 20.11 2.42
C SER A 198 6.10 19.35 3.21
N PHE A 199 4.84 19.76 3.08
CA PHE A 199 3.72 19.07 3.72
C PHE A 199 3.48 17.69 3.09
N ALA A 200 3.56 17.56 1.76
CA ALA A 200 3.37 16.30 1.06
C ALA A 200 4.44 15.24 1.37
N GLN A 201 5.61 15.67 1.85
CA GLN A 201 6.66 14.76 2.31
C GLN A 201 6.39 14.17 3.72
N SER A 202 5.48 14.77 4.48
CA SER A 202 5.11 14.27 5.80
C SER A 202 4.62 12.82 5.74
N LEU A 203 4.90 12.06 6.80
CA LEU A 203 4.50 10.66 6.88
C LEU A 203 2.97 10.53 6.86
N ASP A 204 2.29 11.36 7.66
CA ASP A 204 0.83 11.35 7.81
C ASP A 204 0.11 11.59 6.48
N TYR A 205 0.58 12.57 5.68
CA TYR A 205 -0.01 12.85 4.37
C TYR A 205 0.21 11.70 3.39
N ARG A 206 1.43 11.13 3.35
CA ARG A 206 1.73 10.00 2.46
C ARG A 206 0.91 8.77 2.79
N GLN A 207 0.77 8.45 4.09
CA GLN A 207 -0.06 7.33 4.55
C GLN A 207 -1.54 7.53 4.19
N PHE A 208 -2.08 8.73 4.46
CA PHE A 208 -3.44 9.07 4.07
C PHE A 208 -3.65 8.96 2.55
N HIS A 209 -2.74 9.53 1.76
CA HIS A 209 -2.84 9.54 0.30
C HIS A 209 -2.74 8.12 -0.30
N GLU A 210 -1.79 7.30 0.17
CA GLU A 210 -1.66 5.91 -0.24
C GLU A 210 -2.95 5.14 0.05
N GLN A 211 -3.48 5.26 1.27
CA GLN A 211 -4.70 4.57 1.65
C GLN A 211 -5.93 5.05 0.86
N ILE A 212 -6.16 6.36 0.80
CA ILE A 212 -7.36 6.91 0.13
C ILE A 212 -7.32 6.65 -1.38
N SER A 213 -6.13 6.56 -1.99
CA SER A 213 -6.01 6.19 -3.40
C SER A 213 -6.61 4.81 -3.68
N LEU A 214 -6.40 3.83 -2.80
CA LEU A 214 -6.99 2.49 -2.93
C LEU A 214 -8.52 2.53 -2.83
N TYR A 215 -9.06 3.32 -1.90
CA TYR A 215 -10.50 3.48 -1.74
C TYR A 215 -11.18 4.13 -2.96
N GLN A 216 -10.46 4.96 -3.72
CA GLN A 216 -10.96 5.63 -4.94
C GLN A 216 -10.89 4.77 -6.20
N MET A 217 -10.09 3.70 -6.21
CA MET A 217 -9.97 2.85 -7.39
C MET A 217 -11.27 2.11 -7.69
N SER A 218 -11.55 1.81 -8.96
CA SER A 218 -12.65 0.90 -9.33
C SER A 218 -12.38 -0.51 -8.79
N THR A 219 -13.42 -1.34 -8.73
CA THR A 219 -13.30 -2.74 -8.26
C THR A 219 -12.39 -3.53 -9.19
N GLU A 220 -12.58 -3.38 -10.50
CA GLU A 220 -11.68 -3.89 -11.54
C GLU A 220 -10.21 -3.52 -11.27
N ASN A 221 -9.89 -2.23 -11.12
CA ASN A 221 -8.49 -1.80 -10.91
C ASN A 221 -7.89 -2.34 -9.61
N LEU A 222 -8.68 -2.51 -8.55
CA LEU A 222 -8.21 -3.12 -7.29
C LEU A 222 -7.89 -4.60 -7.47
N ILE A 223 -8.74 -5.32 -8.21
CA ILE A 223 -8.51 -6.72 -8.57
C ILE A 223 -7.25 -6.85 -9.43
N GLU A 224 -7.07 -5.99 -10.43
CA GLU A 224 -5.86 -5.98 -11.26
C GLU A 224 -4.59 -5.69 -10.45
N LEU A 225 -4.66 -4.75 -9.50
CA LEU A 225 -3.54 -4.44 -8.61
C LEU A 225 -3.19 -5.64 -7.72
N TYR A 226 -4.20 -6.31 -7.16
CA TYR A 226 -4.00 -7.52 -6.35
C TYR A 226 -3.26 -8.61 -7.12
N TYR A 227 -3.73 -8.96 -8.32
CA TYR A 227 -3.08 -10.00 -9.12
C TYR A 227 -1.70 -9.58 -9.64
N SER A 228 -1.49 -8.28 -9.88
CA SER A 228 -0.16 -7.74 -10.18
C SER A 228 0.81 -7.89 -9.00
N GLU A 229 0.35 -7.72 -7.76
CA GLU A 229 1.16 -7.99 -6.56
C GLU A 229 1.49 -9.47 -6.42
N LEU A 230 0.55 -10.39 -6.72
CA LEU A 230 0.82 -11.83 -6.70
C LEU A 230 1.89 -12.25 -7.71
N ILE A 231 1.84 -11.72 -8.94
CA ILE A 231 2.88 -11.97 -9.95
C ILE A 231 4.25 -11.52 -9.45
N LYS A 232 4.33 -10.29 -8.90
CA LYS A 232 5.60 -9.77 -8.35
C LYS A 232 6.10 -10.62 -7.17
N ALA A 233 5.20 -11.00 -6.26
CA ALA A 233 5.55 -11.84 -5.12
C ALA A 233 6.10 -13.20 -5.59
N GLN A 234 5.50 -13.82 -6.61
CA GLN A 234 6.01 -15.05 -7.22
C GLN A 234 7.42 -14.88 -7.79
N GLU A 235 7.72 -13.72 -8.38
CA GLU A 235 9.05 -13.35 -8.85
C GLU A 235 10.04 -13.02 -7.71
N GLU A 236 9.64 -12.96 -6.46
CA GLU A 236 10.54 -12.74 -5.34
C GLU A 236 10.82 -14.03 -4.54
N VAL A 237 10.07 -15.10 -4.81
CA VAL A 237 10.22 -16.39 -4.13
C VAL A 237 11.58 -17.02 -4.44
N THR A 238 12.32 -17.33 -3.39
CA THR A 238 13.60 -18.06 -3.44
C THR A 238 13.57 -19.40 -2.70
N GLU A 239 12.69 -19.55 -1.70
CA GLU A 239 12.59 -20.74 -0.87
C GLU A 239 11.60 -21.76 -1.47
N CYS A 240 12.05 -23.00 -1.68
CA CYS A 240 11.23 -24.06 -2.27
C CYS A 240 10.60 -24.97 -1.20
N LYS A 241 9.92 -24.40 -0.21
CA LYS A 241 9.35 -25.14 0.93
C LYS A 241 8.26 -26.14 0.54
N TYR A 242 7.43 -25.79 -0.46
CA TYR A 242 6.28 -26.59 -0.89
C TYR A 242 6.53 -27.38 -2.18
N GLY A 243 7.76 -27.34 -2.68
CA GLY A 243 8.16 -27.99 -3.93
C GLY A 243 8.22 -27.05 -5.13
N ILE A 244 8.37 -27.64 -6.32
CA ILE A 244 8.51 -26.94 -7.59
C ILE A 244 7.62 -27.59 -8.64
N LEU A 245 6.82 -26.79 -9.34
CA LEU A 245 6.00 -27.21 -10.48
C LEU A 245 6.73 -26.92 -11.80
N ASN A 246 6.87 -27.93 -12.64
CA ASN A 246 7.49 -27.83 -13.96
C ASN A 246 6.39 -27.89 -15.01
N LEU A 247 6.36 -26.91 -15.91
CA LEU A 247 5.39 -26.85 -16.99
C LEU A 247 6.02 -26.28 -18.27
N ARG A 248 5.34 -26.45 -19.39
CA ARG A 248 5.61 -25.75 -20.64
C ARG A 248 4.40 -24.97 -21.08
N ALA A 249 4.61 -23.79 -21.64
CA ALA A 249 3.53 -23.00 -22.19
C ALA A 249 3.94 -22.29 -23.48
N TYR A 250 2.97 -22.13 -24.39
CA TYR A 250 3.04 -21.22 -25.52
C TYR A 250 1.63 -20.75 -25.90
N PHE A 251 1.57 -19.59 -26.54
CA PHE A 251 0.35 -19.07 -27.14
C PHE A 251 0.47 -19.10 -28.65
N ASN A 252 -0.59 -19.53 -29.33
CA ASN A 252 -0.71 -19.42 -30.79
C ASN A 252 -1.64 -18.25 -31.14
N PRO A 253 -1.11 -17.12 -31.63
CA PRO A 253 -1.92 -15.96 -31.99
C PRO A 253 -2.95 -16.22 -33.09
N ASN A 254 -2.63 -17.13 -34.03
CA ASN A 254 -3.49 -17.40 -35.18
C ASN A 254 -4.78 -18.13 -34.77
N SER A 255 -4.70 -19.00 -33.77
CA SER A 255 -5.84 -19.77 -33.26
C SER A 255 -6.35 -19.25 -31.90
N GLN A 256 -5.77 -18.17 -31.37
CA GLN A 256 -6.07 -17.62 -30.05
C GLN A 256 -6.05 -18.67 -28.93
N LEU A 257 -5.08 -19.59 -29.00
CA LEU A 257 -5.01 -20.76 -28.15
C LEU A 257 -3.78 -20.71 -27.26
N LEU A 258 -4.00 -20.66 -25.94
CA LEU A 258 -2.97 -20.87 -24.94
C LEU A 258 -2.88 -22.35 -24.63
N VAL A 259 -1.68 -22.92 -24.81
CA VAL A 259 -1.40 -24.31 -24.52
C VAL A 259 -0.49 -24.39 -23.31
N ILE A 260 -0.93 -25.11 -22.28
CA ILE A 260 -0.18 -25.35 -21.03
C ILE A 260 -0.01 -26.85 -20.86
N GLU A 261 1.23 -27.32 -20.87
CA GLU A 261 1.61 -28.71 -20.58
C GLU A 261 2.16 -28.78 -19.15
N VAL A 262 1.41 -29.42 -18.25
CA VAL A 262 1.84 -29.69 -16.87
C VAL A 262 2.71 -30.95 -16.88
N LEU A 263 4.02 -30.78 -16.67
CA LEU A 263 4.99 -31.86 -16.84
C LEU A 263 5.10 -32.71 -15.58
N SER A 264 5.51 -32.09 -14.48
CA SER A 264 5.82 -32.78 -13.21
C SER A 264 5.93 -31.79 -12.06
N ALA A 265 5.76 -32.28 -10.84
CA ALA A 265 6.17 -31.54 -9.65
C ALA A 265 7.30 -32.29 -8.92
N LYS A 266 8.06 -31.56 -8.09
CA LYS A 266 9.16 -32.12 -7.31
C LYS A 266 9.07 -31.66 -5.87
N GLN A 267 9.40 -32.59 -4.95
CA GLN A 267 9.47 -32.32 -3.52
C GLN A 267 8.17 -31.72 -2.96
N ILE A 268 7.03 -32.26 -3.40
CA ILE A 268 5.75 -31.95 -2.79
C ILE A 268 5.79 -32.35 -1.31
N ILE A 269 5.12 -31.58 -0.47
CA ILE A 269 5.02 -31.88 0.96
C ILE A 269 4.23 -33.16 1.18
N PRO A 270 4.63 -34.03 2.12
CA PRO A 270 3.86 -35.21 2.48
C PRO A 270 2.67 -34.79 3.35
N LEU A 271 1.46 -35.04 2.87
CA LEU A 271 0.21 -34.71 3.56
C LEU A 271 -0.47 -35.96 4.14
N ASP A 272 -0.26 -37.13 3.53
CA ASP A 272 -0.80 -38.38 4.02
C ASP A 272 -0.04 -38.98 5.20
N SER A 273 -0.75 -39.79 5.99
CA SER A 273 -0.18 -40.55 7.11
C SER A 273 0.90 -41.56 6.69
N ASN A 274 0.94 -41.94 5.41
CA ASN A 274 1.97 -42.82 4.85
C ASN A 274 3.30 -42.08 4.52
N GLY A 275 3.35 -40.75 4.73
CA GLY A 275 4.50 -39.91 4.39
C GLY A 275 4.64 -39.60 2.89
N LEU A 276 3.57 -39.79 2.11
CA LEU A 276 3.44 -39.49 0.69
C LEU A 276 2.25 -38.54 0.47
N SER A 277 1.84 -38.37 -0.79
CA SER A 277 0.64 -37.66 -1.21
C SER A 277 0.15 -38.26 -2.52
N ASP A 278 -1.12 -38.05 -2.84
CA ASP A 278 -1.83 -38.32 -4.09
C ASP A 278 -2.07 -36.99 -4.87
N PRO A 279 -1.02 -36.29 -5.34
CA PRO A 279 -1.18 -34.96 -5.90
C PRO A 279 -1.91 -34.90 -7.24
N TYR A 280 -2.67 -33.82 -7.44
CA TYR A 280 -3.17 -33.34 -8.73
C TYR A 280 -3.09 -31.81 -8.80
N VAL A 281 -3.07 -31.25 -10.01
CA VAL A 281 -2.98 -29.81 -10.26
C VAL A 281 -4.29 -29.29 -10.81
N VAL A 282 -4.82 -28.24 -10.19
CA VAL A 282 -5.92 -27.40 -10.73
C VAL A 282 -5.29 -26.19 -11.41
N ILE A 283 -5.80 -25.84 -12.59
CA ILE A 283 -5.36 -24.70 -13.39
C ILE A 283 -6.55 -23.75 -13.55
N GLU A 284 -6.33 -22.48 -13.22
CA GLU A 284 -7.32 -21.41 -13.36
C GLU A 284 -6.68 -20.19 -14.03
N LEU A 285 -7.38 -19.56 -14.96
CA LEU A 285 -6.97 -18.27 -15.53
C LEU A 285 -7.62 -17.13 -14.76
N LEU A 286 -6.81 -16.18 -14.31
CA LEU A 286 -7.21 -15.05 -13.48
C LEU A 286 -6.66 -13.73 -14.06
N PRO A 287 -7.34 -12.60 -13.85
CA PRO A 287 -8.60 -12.42 -13.11
C PRO A 287 -9.83 -12.94 -13.86
N LYS A 288 -10.87 -13.42 -13.15
CA LYS A 288 -12.11 -13.92 -13.79
C LYS A 288 -12.88 -12.86 -14.58
N VAL A 289 -12.78 -11.58 -14.20
CA VAL A 289 -13.35 -10.48 -14.99
C VAL A 289 -12.81 -10.45 -16.44
N HIS A 290 -11.57 -10.90 -16.66
CA HIS A 290 -10.93 -10.98 -17.97
C HIS A 290 -11.05 -12.36 -18.63
N PHE A 291 -11.47 -13.38 -17.88
CA PHE A 291 -11.62 -14.77 -18.33
C PHE A 291 -12.94 -15.42 -17.87
N PRO A 292 -14.11 -14.78 -18.05
CA PRO A 292 -15.36 -15.21 -17.41
C PRO A 292 -15.87 -16.56 -17.93
N ASP A 293 -15.65 -16.85 -19.21
CA ASP A 293 -16.14 -18.07 -19.88
C ASP A 293 -15.14 -19.23 -19.83
N ILE A 294 -14.00 -19.06 -19.16
CA ILE A 294 -12.93 -20.07 -19.12
C ILE A 294 -13.04 -20.90 -17.83
N ASN A 295 -13.43 -22.16 -18.01
CA ASN A 295 -13.52 -23.15 -16.94
C ASN A 295 -12.14 -23.59 -16.45
N ASN A 296 -12.09 -23.97 -15.18
CA ASN A 296 -10.88 -24.49 -14.54
C ASN A 296 -10.57 -25.90 -15.09
N ALA A 297 -9.29 -26.21 -15.26
CA ALA A 297 -8.82 -27.53 -15.69
C ALA A 297 -8.15 -28.27 -14.53
N LYS A 298 -8.06 -29.60 -14.63
CA LYS A 298 -7.35 -30.41 -13.64
C LYS A 298 -6.61 -31.58 -14.27
N THR A 299 -5.46 -31.92 -13.71
CA THR A 299 -4.75 -33.16 -14.04
C THR A 299 -5.43 -34.36 -13.38
N LYS A 300 -5.04 -35.55 -13.80
CA LYS A 300 -5.27 -36.78 -13.06
C LYS A 300 -4.47 -36.78 -11.76
N VAL A 301 -4.98 -37.54 -10.81
CA VAL A 301 -4.32 -37.84 -9.53
C VAL A 301 -3.18 -38.82 -9.78
N VAL A 302 -2.02 -38.53 -9.20
CA VAL A 302 -0.87 -39.43 -9.20
C VAL A 302 -0.69 -39.97 -7.79
N SER A 303 -1.03 -41.24 -7.57
CA SER A 303 -1.03 -41.80 -6.22
C SER A 303 0.37 -41.98 -5.60
N SER A 304 0.48 -41.67 -4.32
CA SER A 304 1.57 -42.00 -3.42
C SER A 304 2.94 -41.54 -3.95
N CYS A 305 3.02 -40.29 -4.38
CA CYS A 305 4.19 -39.73 -5.05
C CYS A 305 4.45 -38.26 -4.72
N LEU A 306 5.61 -37.98 -4.09
CA LEU A 306 6.07 -36.60 -3.83
C LEU A 306 6.79 -35.94 -5.03
N ASN A 307 6.95 -36.69 -6.14
CA ASN A 307 7.57 -36.20 -7.37
C ASN A 307 6.74 -36.63 -8.59
N PRO A 308 5.46 -36.23 -8.66
CA PRO A 308 4.53 -36.73 -9.66
C PRO A 308 4.94 -36.29 -11.06
N VAL A 309 4.72 -37.17 -12.04
CA VAL A 309 4.82 -36.86 -13.47
C VAL A 309 3.40 -36.88 -14.01
N PHE A 310 2.92 -35.73 -14.47
CA PHE A 310 1.56 -35.58 -15.00
C PHE A 310 1.57 -35.80 -16.51
N GLY A 311 2.36 -35.00 -17.24
CA GLY A 311 2.48 -35.07 -18.70
C GLY A 311 1.16 -34.76 -19.42
N GLU A 312 0.35 -33.87 -18.86
CA GLU A 312 -0.98 -33.53 -19.39
C GLU A 312 -0.98 -32.14 -20.02
N THR A 313 -1.65 -32.01 -21.16
CA THR A 313 -1.75 -30.76 -21.93
C THR A 313 -3.17 -30.22 -21.87
N PHE A 314 -3.29 -28.91 -21.64
CA PHE A 314 -4.53 -28.17 -21.55
C PHE A 314 -4.51 -27.01 -22.55
N GLU A 315 -5.67 -26.73 -23.13
CA GLU A 315 -5.83 -25.71 -24.15
C GLU A 315 -6.94 -24.73 -23.73
N PHE A 316 -6.63 -23.44 -23.78
CA PHE A 316 -7.54 -22.37 -23.38
C PHE A 316 -7.68 -21.35 -24.51
N ASN A 317 -8.92 -21.03 -24.90
CA ASN A 317 -9.17 -19.94 -25.83
C ASN A 317 -9.04 -18.61 -25.09
N VAL A 318 -8.00 -17.84 -25.40
CA VAL A 318 -7.70 -16.58 -24.71
C VAL A 318 -7.46 -15.45 -25.71
N PRO A 319 -7.85 -14.21 -25.39
CA PRO A 319 -7.63 -13.07 -26.28
C PRO A 319 -6.13 -12.83 -26.51
N SER A 320 -5.79 -12.34 -27.70
CA SER A 320 -4.40 -12.04 -28.07
C SER A 320 -3.80 -10.88 -27.29
N PHE A 321 -4.65 -9.97 -26.80
CA PHE A 321 -4.26 -8.86 -25.95
C PHE A 321 -4.68 -9.17 -24.52
N LEU A 322 -3.70 -9.21 -23.61
CA LEU A 322 -3.91 -9.53 -22.21
C LEU A 322 -3.68 -8.30 -21.33
N PRO A 323 -4.45 -8.12 -20.25
CA PRO A 323 -4.15 -7.11 -19.26
C PRO A 323 -2.83 -7.42 -18.53
N PRO A 324 -2.14 -6.41 -17.97
CA PRO A 324 -0.87 -6.60 -17.25
C PRO A 324 -0.92 -7.58 -16.09
N CYS A 325 -2.10 -7.82 -15.51
CA CYS A 325 -2.32 -8.70 -14.36
C CYS A 325 -2.75 -10.12 -14.74
N ALA A 326 -2.83 -10.46 -16.05
CA ALA A 326 -3.28 -11.76 -16.51
C ALA A 326 -2.30 -12.87 -16.10
N LEU A 327 -2.81 -13.87 -15.37
CA LEU A 327 -2.01 -14.99 -14.89
C LEU A 327 -2.73 -16.32 -15.01
N ALA A 328 -1.94 -17.40 -15.07
CA ALA A 328 -2.41 -18.75 -14.77
C ALA A 328 -2.05 -19.10 -13.32
N HIS A 329 -3.06 -19.46 -12.54
CA HIS A 329 -2.93 -19.94 -11.16
C HIS A 329 -2.95 -21.46 -11.15
N PHE A 330 -1.95 -22.05 -10.52
CA PHE A 330 -1.79 -23.48 -10.36
C PHE A 330 -1.94 -23.82 -8.88
N VAL A 331 -2.89 -24.66 -8.54
CA VAL A 331 -3.07 -25.17 -7.18
C VAL A 331 -2.82 -26.67 -7.17
N ILE A 332 -1.85 -27.10 -6.37
CA ILE A 332 -1.59 -28.50 -6.13
C ILE A 332 -2.38 -28.91 -4.89
N MET A 333 -3.22 -29.91 -5.07
CA MET A 333 -4.04 -30.51 -4.03
C MET A 333 -3.64 -31.97 -3.86
N ASP A 334 -3.80 -32.48 -2.65
CA ASP A 334 -3.71 -33.90 -2.33
C ASP A 334 -5.11 -34.53 -2.33
N HIS A 335 -5.29 -35.66 -3.02
CA HIS A 335 -6.59 -36.30 -3.11
C HIS A 335 -6.83 -37.28 -1.97
N ASP A 336 -7.82 -36.97 -1.13
CA ASP A 336 -8.27 -37.85 -0.06
C ASP A 336 -9.54 -38.62 -0.42
N PHE A 337 -9.53 -39.95 -0.23
CA PHE A 337 -10.71 -40.79 -0.49
C PHE A 337 -11.82 -40.63 0.57
N LEU A 338 -11.48 -40.26 1.81
CA LEU A 338 -12.41 -40.24 2.95
C LEU A 338 -12.57 -38.86 3.59
N LYS A 339 -11.80 -37.86 3.15
CA LYS A 339 -11.78 -36.50 3.69
C LYS A 339 -11.85 -35.47 2.56
N SER A 340 -11.90 -34.19 2.93
CA SER A 340 -11.63 -33.10 1.99
C SER A 340 -10.18 -33.16 1.55
N ASN A 341 -9.92 -32.88 0.27
CA ASN A 341 -8.58 -32.79 -0.30
C ASN A 341 -7.75 -31.72 0.42
N ASP A 342 -6.48 -32.03 0.71
CA ASP A 342 -5.56 -31.13 1.40
C ASP A 342 -4.76 -30.23 0.44
N PHE A 343 -4.50 -28.99 0.84
CA PHE A 343 -3.71 -28.05 0.04
C PHE A 343 -2.21 -28.35 0.14
N ALA A 344 -1.54 -28.56 -0.99
CA ALA A 344 -0.10 -28.85 -1.03
C ALA A 344 0.77 -27.64 -1.40
N GLY A 345 0.26 -26.74 -2.24
CA GLY A 345 0.99 -25.55 -2.67
C GLY A 345 0.34 -24.87 -3.87
N GLU A 346 0.69 -23.61 -4.10
CA GLU A 346 0.22 -22.84 -5.25
C GLU A 346 1.38 -22.15 -5.98
N ALA A 347 1.19 -21.86 -7.25
CA ALA A 347 2.10 -21.04 -8.04
C ALA A 347 1.35 -20.20 -9.08
N PHE A 348 1.96 -19.10 -9.49
CA PHE A 348 1.41 -18.16 -10.46
C PHE A 348 2.33 -18.04 -11.69
N LEU A 349 1.76 -17.95 -12.89
CA LEU A 349 2.49 -17.68 -14.12
C LEU A 349 1.92 -16.42 -14.77
N ASP A 350 2.72 -15.37 -14.91
CA ASP A 350 2.38 -14.21 -15.73
C ASP A 350 2.25 -14.65 -17.19
N LEU A 351 1.04 -14.55 -17.74
CA LEU A 351 0.76 -14.99 -19.10
C LEU A 351 1.54 -14.18 -20.13
N ARG A 352 1.97 -12.96 -19.83
CA ARG A 352 2.79 -12.13 -20.74
C ARG A 352 4.21 -12.68 -20.91
N GLN A 353 4.67 -13.53 -20.00
CA GLN A 353 5.95 -14.23 -20.12
C GLN A 353 5.86 -15.44 -21.06
N VAL A 354 4.64 -15.88 -21.40
CA VAL A 354 4.41 -17.02 -22.30
C VAL A 354 4.72 -16.61 -23.74
N PRO A 355 5.59 -17.37 -24.45
CA PRO A 355 5.94 -17.05 -25.82
C PRO A 355 4.72 -17.11 -26.73
N GLY A 356 4.61 -16.12 -27.62
CA GLY A 356 3.53 -16.02 -28.59
C GLY A 356 2.55 -14.89 -28.28
N PHE A 357 2.38 -14.48 -27.02
CA PHE A 357 1.69 -13.21 -26.76
C PHE A 357 2.49 -12.05 -27.34
N ALA A 358 1.79 -11.06 -27.90
CA ALA A 358 2.40 -9.86 -28.43
C ALA A 358 2.99 -9.05 -27.26
N THR A 359 4.27 -9.28 -26.97
CA THR A 359 5.01 -8.41 -26.07
C THR A 359 5.32 -7.13 -26.86
N ASP A 360 4.84 -5.99 -26.39
CA ASP A 360 5.43 -4.71 -26.76
C ASP A 360 6.92 -4.79 -26.44
N LYS A 361 7.73 -5.03 -27.48
CA LYS A 361 9.19 -5.21 -27.49
C LYS A 361 9.85 -5.09 -26.12
N ILE A 362 9.72 -6.11 -25.28
CA ILE A 362 10.56 -6.23 -24.09
C ILE A 362 11.95 -6.54 -24.63
N SER A 363 12.88 -5.62 -24.38
CA SER A 363 14.29 -5.75 -24.70
C SER A 363 14.81 -7.15 -24.37
N SER A 364 15.66 -7.70 -25.24
CA SER A 364 16.31 -9.02 -25.15
C SER A 364 17.00 -9.35 -23.81
N SER A 365 17.05 -8.41 -22.86
CA SER A 365 17.47 -8.57 -21.46
C SER A 365 16.47 -9.34 -20.57
N GLY A 366 15.15 -9.26 -20.83
CA GLY A 366 14.13 -9.94 -20.01
C GLY A 366 14.14 -11.46 -20.18
N GLN A 367 14.25 -11.94 -21.42
CA GLN A 367 14.35 -13.37 -21.74
C GLN A 367 15.67 -13.99 -21.22
N SER A 368 16.79 -13.26 -21.26
CA SER A 368 18.05 -13.74 -20.70
C SER A 368 18.00 -13.88 -19.17
N ASN A 369 17.30 -12.97 -18.48
CA ASN A 369 17.15 -13.04 -17.02
C ASN A 369 16.26 -14.21 -16.57
N LEU A 370 15.17 -14.50 -17.28
CA LEU A 370 14.31 -15.66 -17.04
C LEU A 370 15.07 -16.99 -17.25
N ASN A 371 15.85 -17.08 -18.34
CA ASN A 371 16.68 -18.26 -18.61
C ASN A 371 17.76 -18.46 -17.52
N ASN A 372 18.47 -17.40 -17.14
CA ASN A 372 19.48 -17.45 -16.07
C ASN A 372 18.87 -17.84 -14.71
N ARG A 373 17.65 -17.36 -14.41
CA ARG A 373 16.96 -17.66 -13.17
C ARG A 373 16.42 -19.09 -13.14
N ASN A 374 15.83 -19.56 -14.24
CA ASN A 374 15.46 -20.97 -14.39
C ASN A 374 16.69 -21.88 -14.21
N GLU A 375 17.85 -21.48 -14.74
CA GLU A 375 19.10 -22.19 -14.47
C GLU A 375 19.51 -22.13 -12.99
N GLN A 376 19.36 -20.98 -12.31
CA GLN A 376 19.71 -20.85 -10.89
C GLN A 376 18.78 -21.66 -9.99
N ILE A 377 17.46 -21.64 -10.22
CA ILE A 377 16.49 -22.48 -9.53
C ILE A 377 16.84 -23.95 -9.76
N ASN A 378 17.11 -24.35 -11.02
CA ASN A 378 17.56 -25.71 -11.35
C ASN A 378 18.90 -26.10 -10.70
N ARG A 379 19.85 -25.16 -10.57
CA ARG A 379 21.12 -25.38 -9.84
C ARG A 379 20.88 -25.57 -8.35
N ASN A 380 19.99 -24.77 -7.75
CA ASN A 380 19.60 -24.91 -6.34
C ASN A 380 18.90 -26.25 -6.11
N THR A 381 18.10 -26.75 -7.06
CA THR A 381 17.52 -28.11 -6.98
C THR A 381 18.58 -29.21 -7.14
N ARG A 382 19.61 -28.99 -7.97
CA ARG A 382 20.72 -29.95 -8.18
C ARG A 382 21.67 -30.02 -6.99
N GLN A 383 21.92 -28.93 -6.28
CA GLN A 383 22.79 -28.92 -5.10
C GLN A 383 22.20 -29.69 -3.90
N ILE A 384 20.92 -30.06 -3.94
CA ILE A 384 20.25 -30.85 -2.90
C ILE A 384 20.27 -32.38 -3.23
N LYS A 385 20.81 -32.79 -4.40
CA LYS A 385 21.10 -34.21 -4.70
C LYS A 385 22.43 -34.40 -5.44
N ALA A 386 23.47 -34.79 -4.70
CA ALA A 386 24.57 -35.57 -5.26
C ALA A 386 24.09 -37.03 -5.45
N ASN A 387 23.81 -37.42 -6.69
CA ASN A 387 24.31 -38.65 -7.32
C ASN A 387 23.63 -38.92 -8.67
N ASN A 388 24.46 -39.44 -9.58
CA ASN A 388 24.22 -39.92 -10.93
C ASN A 388 24.23 -38.89 -12.08
N SER A 389 25.38 -38.91 -12.74
CA SER A 389 25.80 -38.29 -13.99
C SER A 389 25.00 -38.71 -15.22
N SER A 390 24.77 -37.77 -16.14
CA SER A 390 25.36 -37.80 -17.50
C SER A 390 25.05 -36.51 -18.25
N SER A 391 26.10 -35.96 -18.84
CA SER A 391 26.17 -34.75 -19.66
C SER A 391 25.56 -34.97 -21.04
N VAL A 392 24.69 -34.07 -21.49
CA VAL A 392 24.34 -33.93 -22.91
C VAL A 392 24.53 -32.48 -23.33
N THR A 393 25.48 -32.28 -24.23
CA THR A 393 25.81 -31.04 -24.93
C THR A 393 24.79 -30.79 -26.04
N ASN A 394 24.23 -29.57 -26.15
CA ASN A 394 23.42 -29.18 -27.30
C ASN A 394 24.04 -27.98 -28.03
N ASN A 395 24.42 -28.21 -29.29
CA ASN A 395 24.66 -27.18 -30.29
C ASN A 395 23.33 -26.67 -30.86
N PRO A 396 23.24 -25.40 -31.32
CA PRO A 396 22.00 -24.83 -31.81
C PRO A 396 21.79 -25.11 -33.31
N LEU A 397 20.61 -25.60 -33.67
CA LEU A 397 20.11 -25.60 -35.05
C LEU A 397 18.91 -24.67 -35.20
N SER A 398 18.79 -24.17 -36.43
CA SER A 398 18.11 -22.96 -36.90
C SER A 398 16.58 -23.03 -37.09
N ARG A 399 15.93 -21.91 -36.77
CA ARG A 399 14.73 -21.25 -37.34
C ARG A 399 13.76 -22.07 -38.24
N THR A 400 12.55 -22.27 -37.72
CA THR A 400 11.26 -22.23 -38.45
C THR A 400 10.20 -21.58 -37.55
N GLY A 401 9.25 -20.84 -38.13
CA GLY A 401 8.26 -19.98 -37.45
C GLY A 401 7.16 -20.71 -36.66
N SER A 402 7.54 -21.56 -35.71
CA SER A 402 6.68 -22.00 -34.61
C SER A 402 7.14 -21.31 -33.33
N THR A 403 6.21 -20.70 -32.59
CA THR A 403 6.48 -20.27 -31.21
C THR A 403 6.76 -21.52 -30.39
N LEU A 404 8.04 -21.80 -30.14
CA LEU A 404 8.45 -22.96 -29.37
C LEU A 404 7.93 -22.86 -27.93
N PRO A 405 7.43 -23.95 -27.34
CA PRO A 405 7.02 -23.97 -25.94
C PRO A 405 8.20 -23.60 -25.04
N LEU A 406 7.99 -22.64 -24.15
CA LEU A 406 8.95 -22.29 -23.11
C LEU A 406 8.67 -23.11 -21.86
N GLN A 407 9.71 -23.65 -21.24
CA GLN A 407 9.61 -24.37 -19.97
C GLN A 407 9.75 -23.41 -18.78
N PHE A 408 8.85 -23.53 -17.82
CA PHE A 408 8.82 -22.77 -16.58
C PHE A 408 8.99 -23.71 -15.39
N ASN A 409 9.76 -23.27 -14.39
CA ASN A 409 9.93 -23.98 -13.11
C ASN A 409 9.44 -23.04 -12.01
N LEU A 410 8.18 -23.21 -11.61
CA LEU A 410 7.52 -22.33 -10.65
C LEU A 410 7.70 -22.87 -9.24
N VAL A 411 8.14 -22.02 -8.32
CA VAL A 411 8.30 -22.38 -6.91
C VAL A 411 6.93 -22.33 -6.25
N LEU A 412 6.55 -23.41 -5.56
CA LEU A 412 5.28 -23.50 -4.87
C LEU A 412 5.33 -22.72 -3.55
N THR A 413 4.28 -21.96 -3.31
CA THR A 413 4.05 -21.15 -2.12
C THR A 413 2.78 -21.57 -1.38
N HIS A 414 2.54 -20.98 -0.22
CA HIS A 414 1.31 -21.15 0.53
C HIS A 414 0.58 -19.79 0.66
N PRO A 415 -0.76 -19.73 0.65
CA PRO A 415 -1.51 -18.47 0.74
C PRO A 415 -1.12 -17.60 1.93
N SER A 416 -0.77 -18.22 3.08
CA SER A 416 -0.29 -17.51 4.27
C SER A 416 1.05 -16.77 4.10
N SER A 417 1.81 -17.09 3.05
CA SER A 417 3.06 -16.40 2.69
C SER A 417 2.88 -15.28 1.67
N ARG A 418 1.65 -15.06 1.18
CA ARG A 418 1.35 -13.97 0.23
C ARG A 418 1.64 -12.62 0.89
N VAL A 419 2.60 -11.89 0.34
CA VAL A 419 2.79 -10.47 0.66
C VAL A 419 1.86 -9.68 -0.25
N THR A 420 0.63 -9.47 0.20
CA THR A 420 -0.36 -8.64 -0.50
C THR A 420 -0.75 -7.47 0.39
N ASN A 421 -1.11 -6.33 -0.21
CA ASN A 421 -1.55 -5.18 0.54
C ASN A 421 -2.88 -5.49 1.25
N PRO A 422 -2.92 -5.56 2.60
CA PRO A 422 -4.14 -5.93 3.34
C PRO A 422 -5.26 -4.91 3.13
N THR A 423 -4.91 -3.67 2.76
CA THR A 423 -5.89 -2.63 2.45
C THR A 423 -6.68 -2.96 1.19
N ILE A 424 -6.06 -3.54 0.14
CA ILE A 424 -6.77 -3.94 -1.08
C ILE A 424 -7.87 -4.94 -0.74
N MET A 425 -7.53 -5.97 0.03
CA MET A 425 -8.49 -7.00 0.47
C MET A 425 -9.60 -6.41 1.35
N ALA A 426 -9.26 -5.50 2.27
CA ALA A 426 -10.26 -4.85 3.12
C ALA A 426 -11.24 -3.97 2.30
N VAL A 427 -10.73 -3.25 1.30
CA VAL A 427 -11.55 -2.42 0.41
C VAL A 427 -12.47 -3.31 -0.43
N LEU A 428 -11.95 -4.36 -1.07
CA LEU A 428 -12.75 -5.30 -1.85
C LEU A 428 -13.83 -5.97 -0.99
N ALA A 429 -13.49 -6.47 0.19
CA ALA A 429 -14.44 -7.10 1.12
C ALA A 429 -15.52 -6.13 1.63
N SER A 430 -15.27 -4.83 1.59
CA SER A 430 -16.25 -3.81 1.98
C SER A 430 -17.28 -3.50 0.89
N ARG A 431 -16.98 -3.81 -0.38
CA ARG A 431 -17.86 -3.56 -1.55
C ARG A 431 -18.88 -4.68 -1.78
N LYS A 432 -19.67 -5.00 -0.75
CA LYS A 432 -20.59 -6.15 -0.78
C LYS A 432 -21.72 -6.07 -1.80
N GLU A 433 -22.05 -4.88 -2.28
CA GLU A 433 -23.09 -4.66 -3.29
C GLU A 433 -22.53 -4.74 -4.72
N ASP A 434 -21.20 -4.79 -4.86
CA ASP A 434 -20.52 -4.96 -6.12
C ASP A 434 -20.33 -6.45 -6.43
N LYS A 435 -20.89 -6.91 -7.55
CA LYS A 435 -20.86 -8.32 -7.96
C LYS A 435 -19.44 -8.82 -8.20
N GLU A 436 -18.58 -7.99 -8.79
CA GLU A 436 -17.19 -8.39 -9.10
C GLU A 436 -16.38 -8.57 -7.82
N ALA A 437 -16.60 -7.69 -6.83
CA ALA A 437 -15.95 -7.79 -5.53
C ALA A 437 -16.42 -9.01 -4.73
N ASP A 438 -17.71 -9.35 -4.80
CA ASP A 438 -18.29 -10.52 -4.14
C ASP A 438 -17.80 -11.83 -4.77
N GLU A 439 -17.73 -11.89 -6.11
CA GLU A 439 -17.17 -13.03 -6.84
C GLU A 439 -15.69 -13.22 -6.52
N PHE A 440 -14.90 -12.15 -6.57
CA PHE A 440 -13.49 -12.17 -6.19
C PHE A 440 -13.30 -12.68 -4.75
N SER A 441 -14.09 -12.17 -3.80
CA SER A 441 -14.01 -12.56 -2.39
C SER A 441 -14.32 -14.04 -2.21
N SER A 442 -15.33 -14.56 -2.93
CA SER A 442 -15.71 -15.97 -2.90
C SER A 442 -14.61 -16.89 -3.44
N LEU A 443 -13.99 -16.51 -4.57
CA LEU A 443 -12.87 -17.26 -5.16
C LEU A 443 -11.64 -17.24 -4.25
N SER A 444 -11.32 -16.08 -3.66
CA SER A 444 -10.17 -15.95 -2.75
C SER A 444 -10.31 -16.79 -1.47
N ALA A 445 -11.55 -17.10 -1.05
CA ALA A 445 -11.86 -17.90 0.13
C ALA A 445 -11.91 -19.42 -0.15
N THR A 446 -11.75 -19.84 -1.41
CA THR A 446 -11.91 -21.26 -1.81
C THR A 446 -10.68 -22.12 -1.50
N TYR A 447 -9.55 -21.54 -1.11
CA TYR A 447 -8.28 -22.25 -0.87
C TYR A 447 -7.67 -21.94 0.49
#